data_AF-A0A520N5C5-F1
#
_entry.id   AF-A0A520N5C5-F1
#
_cell.length_a   1.000
_cell.length_b   1.000
_cell.length_c   1.000
_cell.angle_alpha   90.00
_cell.angle_beta   90.00
_cell.angle_gamma   90.00
#
_symmetry.space_group_name_H-M   'P 1'
#
loop_
_entity.id
_entity.type
_entity.pdbx_description
1 polymer ?
#
loop_
_entity_poly.entity_id
_entity_poly.type
_entity_poly.pdbx_seq_one_letter_code
_entity_poly.pdbx_strand_id
1 'polypeptide(L)' 'MKLFSTKSIIFYSILGAITAFIIAPFIRSLIDFSTGIELLITTAIIIPMYAVITRLLKKYL' A
#
# COMPACT_ATOMS: atom_id res chain seq x y z
N MET A 1 0.30 -13.64 13.19
CA MET A 1 0.63 -14.16 11.85
C MET A 1 2.12 -14.45 11.83
N LYS A 2 2.56 -15.63 11.41
CA LYS A 2 3.97 -15.81 11.06
C LYS A 2 4.23 -14.94 9.83
N LEU A 3 5.07 -13.91 9.96
CA LEU A 3 5.41 -12.99 8.86
C LEU A 3 5.92 -13.77 7.63
N PHE A 4 6.56 -14.91 7.87
CA PHE A 4 7.16 -15.80 6.87
C PHE A 4 6.29 -16.99 6.47
N SER A 5 4.99 -17.00 6.80
CA SER A 5 4.07 -18.00 6.22
C SER A 5 3.87 -17.71 4.74
N THR A 6 3.85 -18.74 3.89
CA THR A 6 3.61 -18.62 2.44
C THR A 6 2.37 -17.78 2.12
N LYS A 7 1.29 -17.94 2.90
CA LYS A 7 0.06 -17.14 2.75
C LYS A 7 0.29 -15.65 3.03
N SER A 8 1.05 -15.33 4.08
CA SER A 8 1.41 -13.95 4.43
C SER A 8 2.29 -13.32 3.35
N ILE A 9 3.27 -14.05 2.83
CA ILE A 9 4.17 -13.57 1.77
C ILE A 9 3.36 -13.22 0.52
N ILE A 10 2.52 -14.14 0.05
CA ILE A 10 1.64 -13.91 -1.11
C ILE A 10 0.75 -12.68 -0.89
N PHE A 11 0.16 -12.55 0.30
CA PHE A 11 -0.68 -11.41 0.64
C PHE A 11 0.08 -10.08 0.56
N TYR A 12 1.22 -9.96 1.22
CA TYR A 12 2.01 -8.73 1.22
C TYR A 12 2.59 -8.40 -0.17
N SER A 13 2.95 -9.42 -0.96
CA SER A 13 3.40 -9.24 -2.34
C SER A 13 2.29 -8.69 -3.24
N ILE A 14 1.08 -9.25 -3.18
CA ILE A 14 -0.07 -8.77 -3.96
C ILE A 14 -0.45 -7.35 -3.51
N LEU A 15 -0.52 -7.10 -2.20
CA LEU A 15 -0.86 -5.79 -1.66
C LEU A 15 0.18 -4.74 -2.06
N GLY A 16 1.47 -5.10 -2.04
CA GLY A 16 2.57 -4.25 -2.51
C GLY A 16 2.47 -3.94 -4.01
N ALA A 17 2.19 -4.94 -4.85
CA ALA A 17 2.03 -4.75 -6.29
C ALA A 17 0.85 -3.83 -6.62
N ILE A 18 -0.32 -4.04 -6.02
CA ILE A 18 -1.50 -3.17 -6.20
C ILE A 18 -1.17 -1.74 -5.77
N THR A 19 -0.48 -1.60 -4.64
CA THR A 19 -0.11 -0.29 -4.10
C THR A 19 0.83 0.46 -5.06
N ALA A 20 1.86 -0.20 -5.57
CA ALA A 20 2.88 0.42 -6.42
C ALA A 20 2.39 0.71 -7.84
N PHE A 21 1.64 -0.22 -8.46
CA PHE A 21 1.26 -0.12 -9.87
C PHE A 21 -0.10 0.52 -10.12
N ILE A 22 -0.98 0.57 -9.12
CA ILE A 22 -2.34 1.11 -9.28
C ILE A 22 -2.53 2.32 -8.37
N ILE A 23 -2.33 2.17 -7.06
CA ILE A 23 -2.73 3.19 -6.08
C ILE A 23 -1.79 4.39 -6.11
N ALA A 24 -0.47 4.18 -6.12
CA ALA A 24 0.52 5.26 -6.19
C ALA A 24 0.37 6.13 -7.45
N PRO A 25 0.32 5.58 -8.68
CA PRO A 25 0.13 6.42 -9.87
C PRO A 25 -1.25 7.09 -9.90
N PHE A 26 -2.30 6.44 -9.37
CA PHE A 26 -3.62 7.06 -9.26
C PHE A 26 -3.60 8.29 -8.34
N ILE A 27 -3.02 8.18 -7.14
CA ILE A 27 -2.90 9.32 -6.21
C ILE A 27 -2.12 10.46 -6.87
N ARG A 28 -1.01 10.13 -7.55
CA ARG A 28 -0.18 11.13 -8.24
C ARG A 28 -0.90 11.76 -9.44
N SER A 29 -1.81 11.06 -10.11
CA SER A 29 -2.64 11.67 -11.17
C SER A 29 -3.67 12.68 -10.66
N LEU A 30 -3.99 12.66 -9.36
CA LEU A 30 -4.97 13.56 -8.73
C LEU A 30 -4.32 14.82 -8.13
N ILE A 31 -2.99 14.87 -8.11
CA ILE A 31 -2.22 15.87 -7.38
C ILE A 31 -1.20 16.46 -8.36
N ASP A 32 -1.12 17.79 -8.43
CA ASP A 32 -0.16 18.48 -9.30
C ASP A 32 0.77 19.35 -8.43
N PHE A 33 1.86 18.75 -7.96
CA PHE A 33 2.88 19.42 -7.13
C PHE A 33 4.29 19.02 -7.60
N SER A 34 5.32 19.57 -6.96
CA SER A 34 6.68 19.08 -7.19
C SER A 34 6.82 17.61 -6.79
N THR A 35 7.68 16.87 -7.49
CA THR A 35 7.91 15.43 -7.30
C THR A 35 8.15 15.03 -5.84
N GLY A 36 8.85 15.88 -5.08
CA GLY A 36 9.11 15.64 -3.66
C GLY A 36 7.85 15.71 -2.79
N ILE A 37 6.98 16.68 -3.05
CA ILE A 37 5.72 16.86 -2.31
C ILE A 37 4.73 15.75 -2.69
N GLU A 38 4.64 15.38 -3.97
CA GLU A 38 3.82 14.25 -4.41
C GLU A 38 4.20 12.95 -3.70
N LEU A 39 5.50 12.67 -3.58
CA LEU A 39 5.99 11.48 -2.88
C LEU A 39 5.61 11.51 -1.40
N LEU A 40 5.74 12.67 -0.73
CA LEU A 40 5.36 12.82 0.67
C LEU A 40 3.85 12.58 0.88
N ILE A 41 3.01 13.17 0.04
CA ILE A 41 1.54 12.99 0.15
C ILE A 41 1.16 11.55 -0.18
N THR A 42 1.71 11.00 -1.25
CA THR A 42 1.42 9.63 -1.69
C THR A 42 1.83 8.62 -0.62
N THR A 43 3.00 8.77 0.00
CA THR A 43 3.45 7.89 1.11
C THR A 43 2.63 8.10 2.38
N ALA A 44 2.25 9.34 2.71
CA ALA A 44 1.38 9.64 3.84
C ALA A 44 -0.01 9.01 3.73
N ILE A 45 -0.50 8.76 2.51
CA ILE A 45 -1.77 8.05 2.25
C ILE A 45 -1.56 6.53 2.23
N ILE A 46 -0.51 6.05 1.56
CA ILE A 46 -0.25 4.62 1.38
C ILE A 46 0.04 3.91 2.71
N ILE A 47 0.86 4.49 3.58
CA ILE A 47 1.24 3.86 4.87
C ILE A 47 0.01 3.53 5.75
N PRO A 48 -0.89 4.49 6.07
CA PRO A 48 -2.07 4.19 6.88
C PRO A 48 -3.05 3.26 6.15
N MET A 49 -3.20 3.38 4.84
CA MET A 49 -4.00 2.44 4.04
C MET A 49 -3.49 1.01 4.19
N TYR A 50 -2.17 0.81 4.07
CA TYR A 50 -1.53 -0.50 4.24
C TYR A 50 -1.80 -1.06 5.63
N ALA A 51 -1.66 -0.25 6.69
CA ALA A 51 -1.93 -0.66 8.06
C ALA A 51 -3.39 -1.08 8.28
N VAL A 52 -4.36 -0.33 7.73
CA VAL A 52 -5.79 -0.62 7.85
C VAL A 52 -6.14 -1.91 7.11
N ILE A 53 -5.72 -2.04 5.84
CA ILE A 53 -5.99 -3.24 5.03
C ILE A 53 -5.40 -4.48 5.69
N THR A 54 -4.15 -4.38 6.15
CA THR A 54 -3.48 -5.50 6.84
C THR A 54 -4.24 -5.88 8.11
N ARG A 55 -4.75 -4.90 8.87
CA ARG A 55 -5.52 -5.14 10.10
C ARG A 55 -6.88 -5.79 9.83
N LEU A 56 -7.58 -5.38 8.77
CA LEU A 56 -8.88 -5.95 8.38
C LEU A 56 -8.73 -7.36 7.83
N LEU A 57 -7.78 -7.57 6.92
CA LEU A 57 -7.58 -8.84 6.23
C LEU A 57 -6.85 -9.88 7.08
N LYS A 58 -6.23 -9.48 8.19
CA LYS A 58 -5.71 -10.40 9.22
C LYS A 58 -6.77 -11.36 9.77
N LYS A 59 -8.06 -11.00 9.73
CA LYS A 59 -9.16 -11.90 10.15
C LYS A 59 -9.42 -13.02 9.13
N TYR A 60 -9.00 -12.81 7.87
CA TYR A 60 -9.25 -13.70 6.74
C TYR A 60 -8.00 -14.48 6.27
N LEU A 61 -6.85 -14.27 6.92
CA LEU A 61 -5.54 -14.89 6.61
C LEU A 61 -5.05 -15.77 7.76
#